data_AF-A0A418NFW0-F1
#
_entry.id   AF-A0A418NFW0-F1
#
_cell.length_a   1.000
_cell.length_b   1.000
_cell.length_c   1.000
_cell.angle_alpha   90.00
_cell.angle_beta   90.00
_cell.angle_gamma   90.00
#
_symmetry.space_group_name_H-M   'P 1'
#
loop_
_entity.id
_entity.type
_entity.pdbx_description
1 polymer ?
#
loop_
_entity_poly.entity_id
_entity_poly.type
_entity_poly.pdbx_seq_one_letter_code
_entity_poly.pdbx_strand_id
1 'polypeptide(L)'
;MFRKIGRLFVIKTRTEAYLIIYALALGATARGSAYLTQYPGWGGKLLFLACTGAVFLAGAKILDALRYERERREAAPSSRSPTS
;
A
#
# COMPACT_ATOMS: atom_id res chain seq x y z
N MET A 1 -16.34 5.13 -18.91
CA MET A 1 -15.30 5.81 -18.09
C MET A 1 -15.03 5.10 -16.76
N PHE A 2 -16.07 4.65 -16.02
CA PHE A 2 -15.93 3.94 -14.73
C PHE A 2 -14.98 2.72 -14.70
N ARG A 3 -14.91 1.94 -15.78
CA ARG A 3 -13.99 0.78 -15.86
C ARG A 3 -12.50 1.17 -15.85
N LYS A 4 -12.17 2.41 -16.23
CA LYS A 4 -10.79 2.95 -16.16
C LYS A 4 -10.43 3.40 -14.73
N ILE A 5 -11.39 3.95 -13.99
CA ILE A 5 -11.20 4.35 -12.58
C ILE A 5 -10.96 3.12 -11.70
N GLY A 6 -11.72 2.04 -11.92
CA GLY A 6 -11.50 0.78 -11.20
C GLY A 6 -10.10 0.17 -11.40
N ARG A 7 -9.46 0.43 -12.55
CA ARG A 7 -8.08 -0.01 -12.82
C ARG A 7 -7.04 0.70 -11.97
N LEU A 8 -7.34 1.90 -11.48
CA LEU A 8 -6.45 2.67 -10.60
C LEU A 8 -6.38 2.09 -9.19
N PHE A 9 -7.41 1.32 -8.79
CA PHE A 9 -7.47 0.62 -7.50
C PHE A 9 -6.94 -0.82 -7.56
N VAL A 10 -6.42 -1.26 -8.71
CA VAL A 10 -5.83 -2.59 -8.89
C VAL A 10 -4.32 -2.44 -8.94
N ILE A 11 -3.64 -2.89 -7.89
CA ILE A 11 -2.19 -2.86 -7.79
C ILE A 11 -1.64 -4.08 -8.53
N LYS A 12 -0.99 -3.88 -9.69
CA LYS A 12 -0.39 -4.98 -10.47
C LYS A 12 1.12 -5.07 -10.32
N THR A 13 1.77 -3.93 -10.11
CA THR A 13 3.22 -3.81 -10.16
C THR A 13 3.81 -3.28 -8.85
N ARG A 14 5.06 -3.62 -8.58
CA ARG A 14 5.79 -3.12 -7.40
C ARG A 14 5.90 -1.58 -7.42
N THR A 15 6.05 -0.98 -8.59
CA THR A 15 6.12 0.47 -8.77
C THR A 15 4.81 1.17 -8.39
N GLU A 16 3.66 0.62 -8.79
CA GLU A 16 2.35 1.12 -8.36
C GLU A 16 2.17 1.02 -6.84
N ALA A 17 2.59 -0.10 -6.25
CA ALA A 17 2.57 -0.26 -4.79
C ALA A 17 3.43 0.80 -4.08
N TYR A 18 4.66 1.04 -4.54
CA TYR A 18 5.51 2.08 -3.96
C TYR A 18 4.92 3.48 -4.12
N LEU A 19 4.26 3.77 -5.25
CA LEU A 19 3.54 5.04 -5.46
C LEU A 19 2.39 5.22 -4.45
N ILE A 20 1.61 4.18 -4.21
CA ILE A 20 0.53 4.20 -3.22
C ILE A 20 1.09 4.39 -1.80
N ILE A 21 2.14 3.62 -1.43
CA ILE A 21 2.79 3.73 -0.11
C ILE A 21 3.36 5.14 0.08
N TYR A 22 3.96 5.72 -0.96
CA TYR A 22 4.46 7.09 -0.95
C TYR A 22 3.34 8.12 -0.76
N ALA A 23 2.21 7.97 -1.47
CA ALA A 23 1.05 8.83 -1.29
C ALA A 23 0.47 8.74 0.14
N LEU A 24 0.39 7.54 0.71
CA LEU A 24 -0.01 7.32 2.10
C LEU A 24 0.98 7.96 3.07
N ALA A 25 2.28 7.81 2.83
CA ALA A 25 3.33 8.42 3.65
C ALA A 25 3.24 9.94 3.66
N LEU A 26 3.05 10.58 2.49
CA LEU A 26 2.88 12.02 2.36
C LEU A 26 1.64 12.52 3.14
N GLY A 27 0.50 11.85 2.98
CA GLY A 27 -0.72 12.22 3.70
C GLY A 27 -0.58 12.06 5.22
N ALA A 28 0.03 10.96 5.66
CA ALA A 28 0.25 10.67 7.08
C ALA A 28 1.24 11.65 7.72
N THR A 29 2.31 12.03 7.02
CA THR A 29 3.29 13.00 7.54
C THR A 29 2.72 14.41 7.58
N ALA A 30 1.95 14.84 6.58
CA ALA A 30 1.28 16.15 6.59
C ALA A 30 0.25 16.28 7.73
N ARG A 31 -0.53 15.22 7.99
CA ARG A 31 -1.45 15.18 9.16
C ARG A 31 -0.69 15.04 10.48
N GLY A 32 0.32 14.20 10.50
CA GLY A 32 1.18 13.99 11.65
C GLY A 32 1.88 15.27 12.11
N SER A 33 2.41 16.07 11.18
CA SER A 33 3.04 17.34 11.51
C SER A 33 2.05 18.33 12.10
N ALA A 34 0.79 18.30 11.66
CA ALA A 34 -0.28 19.10 12.25
C ALA A 34 -0.57 18.69 13.71
N TYR A 35 -0.43 17.40 14.07
CA TYR A 35 -0.59 16.95 15.46
C TYR A 35 0.52 17.46 16.38
N LEU A 36 1.74 17.64 15.88
CA LEU A 36 2.84 18.22 16.64
C LEU A 36 2.59 19.69 17.02
N THR A 37 1.91 20.43 16.14
CA THR A 37 1.56 21.85 16.38
C THR A 37 0.28 22.01 17.20
N GLN A 38 -0.72 21.14 16.99
CA GLN A 38 -2.02 21.24 17.68
C GLN A 38 -2.00 20.65 19.09
N TYR A 39 -1.19 19.62 19.33
CA TYR A 39 -1.10 18.95 20.64
C TYR A 39 0.36 19.00 21.14
N PRO A 40 0.84 20.18 21.56
CA PRO A 40 2.20 20.35 22.05
C PRO A 40 2.44 19.47 23.28
N GLY A 41 3.45 18.61 23.22
CA GLY A 41 3.80 17.67 24.28
C GLY A 41 4.07 16.26 23.77
N TRP A 42 3.99 15.27 24.66
CA TRP A 42 4.17 13.86 24.32
C TRP A 42 3.03 13.29 23.45
N GLY A 43 1.81 13.79 23.63
CA GLY A 43 0.63 13.34 22.88
C GLY A 43 0.78 13.54 21.36
N GLY A 44 1.21 14.72 20.91
CA GLY A 44 1.46 14.98 19.49
C GLY A 44 2.55 14.10 18.89
N LYS A 45 3.61 13.78 19.66
CA LYS A 45 4.69 12.89 19.21
C LYS A 45 4.23 11.44 19.09
N LEU A 46 3.42 10.97 20.03
CA LEU A 46 2.81 9.63 19.96
C LEU A 46 1.85 9.52 18.79
N LEU A 47 1.01 10.53 18.54
CA LEU A 47 0.11 10.58 17.38
C LEU A 47 0.88 10.62 16.06
N PHE A 48 1.95 11.41 15.99
CA PHE A 48 2.84 11.42 14.83
C PHE A 48 3.43 10.02 14.58
N LEU A 49 4.00 9.41 15.61
CA LEU A 49 4.59 8.06 15.52
C LEU A 49 3.56 7.00 15.13
N ALA A 50 2.33 7.09 15.64
CA ALA A 50 1.22 6.21 15.26
C ALA A 50 0.86 6.38 13.77
N CYS A 51 0.82 7.61 13.26
CA CYS A 51 0.61 7.87 11.83
C CYS A 51 1.70 7.23 10.97
N THR A 52 2.97 7.40 11.32
CA THR A 52 4.08 6.78 10.57
C THR A 52 4.05 5.26 10.69
N GLY A 53 3.77 4.72 11.88
CA GLY A 53 3.62 3.29 12.13
C GLY A 53 2.51 2.64 11.29
N ALA A 54 1.37 3.33 11.14
CA ALA A 54 0.27 2.86 10.30
C ALA A 54 0.70 2.72 8.82
N VAL A 55 1.52 3.64 8.31
CA VAL A 55 2.05 3.56 6.93
C VAL A 55 2.97 2.37 6.74
N PHE A 56 3.83 2.05 7.72
CA PHE A 56 4.69 0.87 7.63
C PHE A 56 3.89 -0.43 7.62
N LEU A 57 2.88 -0.55 8.49
CA LEU A 57 1.99 -1.71 8.52
C LEU A 57 1.19 -1.87 7.21
N ALA A 58 0.66 -0.75 6.69
CA ALA A 58 -0.02 -0.74 5.41
C ALA A 58 0.92 -1.12 4.25
N GLY A 59 2.13 -0.56 4.22
CA GLY A 59 3.14 -0.87 3.22
C GLY A 59 3.55 -2.34 3.22
N ALA A 60 3.77 -2.93 4.40
CA ALA A 60 4.07 -4.35 4.53
C ALA A 60 2.94 -5.22 3.94
N LYS A 61 1.68 -4.95 4.30
CA LYS A 61 0.54 -5.71 3.78
C LYS A 61 0.34 -5.55 2.27
N ILE A 62 0.56 -4.36 1.73
CA ILE A 62 0.48 -4.11 0.28
C ILE A 62 1.54 -4.94 -0.46
N LEU A 63 2.79 -4.93 0.02
CA LEU A 63 3.88 -5.69 -0.60
C LEU A 63 3.67 -7.20 -0.49
N ASP A 64 3.16 -7.67 0.64
CA ASP A 64 2.91 -9.10 0.89
C ASP A 64 1.78 -9.63 0.00
N ALA A 65 0.68 -8.86 -0.15
CA ALA A 65 -0.38 -9.18 -1.11
C ALA A 65 0.14 -9.27 -2.56
N LEU A 66 1.06 -8.39 -2.94
CA LEU A 66 1.66 -8.38 -4.28
C LEU A 66 2.54 -9.61 -4.52
N ARG A 67 3.28 -10.05 -3.49
CA ARG A 67 4.03 -11.30 -3.52
C ARG A 67 3.09 -12.50 -3.65
N TYR A 68 2.03 -12.55 -2.86
CA TYR A 68 1.06 -13.64 -2.87
C TYR A 68 0.35 -13.76 -4.23
N GLU A 69 -0.08 -12.65 -4.82
CA GLU A 69 -0.69 -12.64 -6.17
C GLU A 69 0.29 -13.12 -7.26
N ARG A 70 1.58 -12.80 -7.12
CA ARG A 70 2.62 -13.31 -8.03
C ARG A 70 2.79 -14.83 -7.88
N GLU A 71 2.94 -15.32 -6.65
CA GLU A 71 3.06 -16.75 -6.35
C GLU A 71 1.83 -17.54 -6.86
N ARG A 72 0.61 -17.02 -6.67
CA ARG A 72 -0.63 -17.62 -7.21
C ARG A 72 -0.65 -17.71 -8.73
N ARG A 73 -0.13 -16.67 -9.42
CA ARG A 73 -0.07 -16.65 -10.88
C ARG A 73 0.98 -17.63 -11.43
N GLU A 74 2.07 -17.83 -10.71
CA GLU A 74 3.13 -18.80 -11.05
C GLU A 74 2.69 -20.24 -10.76
N ALA A 75 1.90 -20.47 -9.70
CA ALA A 75 1.35 -21.78 -9.34
C ALA A 75 0.12 -22.21 -10.15
N ALA A 76 -0.48 -21.32 -10.95
CA ALA A 76 -1.60 -21.67 -11.82
C ALA A 76 -1.12 -22.65 -12.91
N PRO A 77 -1.65 -23.90 -12.96
CA PRO A 77 -1.17 -24.89 -13.90
C PRO A 77 -1.35 -24.38 -15.33
N SER A 78 -0.28 -24.40 -16.12
CA SER A 78 -0.37 -24.16 -17.56
C SER A 78 -1.21 -25.28 -18.15
N SER A 79 -2.48 -25.00 -18.41
CA SER A 79 -3.35 -25.85 -19.23
C SER A 79 -2.88 -25.78 -20.68
N ARG A 80 -1.67 -26.28 -20.97
CA ARG A 80 -1.33 -26.81 -22.29
C ARG A 80 -1.80 -28.25 -22.28
N SER A 81 -3.03 -28.44 -22.75
CA SER A 81 -3.43 -29.71 -23.34
C SER A 81 -2.40 -30.06 -24.42
N PRO A 82 -1.73 -31.23 -24.35
CA PRO A 82 -1.11 -31.78 -25.54
C PRO A 82 -2.27 -32.17 -26.46
N THR A 83 -2.60 -31.31 -27.41
CA THR A 83 -3.36 -31.73 -28.59
C THR A 83 -2.44 -32.56 -29.46
N SER A 84 -2.89 -33.80 -29.71
CA SER A 84 -2.52 -34.78 -30.76
C SER A 84 -1.09 -35.29 -30.78
#